data_AF-A0A661MUJ4-F1
#
_entry.id   AF-A0A661MUJ4-F1
#
_cell.length_a   1.000
_cell.length_b   1.000
_cell.length_c   1.000
_cell.angle_alpha   90.00
_cell.angle_beta   90.00
_cell.angle_gamma   90.00
#
_symmetry.space_group_name_H-M   'P 1'
#
loop_
_entity.id
_entity.type
_entity.pdbx_description
1 polymer ?
#
loop_
_entity_poly.entity_id
_entity_poly.type
_entity_poly.pdbx_seq_one_letter_code
_entity_poly.pdbx_strand_id
1 'polypeptide(L)'
;MTQVLEVHPLVGTEWYLAEHVDESGFGVEMQLMSAAEVLNECRNAMPGQVACRFGFIPFGKCLVGSGDPYFLKIHPASQSASLVRVPHEISEDEMEARVELVSRALHLFFEQAELG
;
A
#
# COMPACT_ATOMS: atom_id res chain seq x y z
N MET A 1 11.68 -15.52 2.35
CA MET A 1 11.55 -14.11 2.82
C MET A 1 12.85 -13.54 3.38
N THR A 2 13.55 -14.20 4.32
CA THR A 2 14.78 -13.63 4.94
C THR A 2 15.92 -13.36 3.96
N GLN A 3 16.17 -14.24 3.00
CA GLN A 3 17.23 -14.05 1.99
C GLN A 3 16.99 -12.87 1.03
N VAL A 4 15.73 -12.51 0.74
CA VAL A 4 15.41 -11.38 -0.16
C VAL A 4 15.85 -10.05 0.48
N LEU A 5 15.69 -9.93 1.79
CA LEU A 5 16.07 -8.74 2.56
C LEU A 5 17.58 -8.60 2.78
N GLU A 6 18.35 -9.67 2.54
CA GLU A 6 19.81 -9.65 2.65
C GLU A 6 20.46 -9.00 1.42
N VAL A 7 19.77 -8.99 0.28
CA VAL A 7 20.30 -8.50 -1.01
C VAL A 7 19.60 -7.22 -1.49
N HIS A 8 18.36 -6.98 -1.07
CA HIS A 8 17.58 -5.81 -1.48
C HIS A 8 17.15 -4.97 -0.26
N PRO A 9 17.44 -3.66 -0.24
CA PRO A 9 16.89 -2.78 0.79
C PRO A 9 15.37 -2.70 0.63
N LEU A 10 14.60 -3.00 1.69
CA LEU A 10 13.13 -2.91 1.66
C LEU A 10 12.62 -1.57 1.09
N VAL A 11 13.14 -0.47 1.62
CA VAL A 11 12.80 0.88 1.17
C VAL A 11 13.34 1.11 -0.24
N GLY A 12 12.50 1.63 -1.13
CA GLY A 12 12.86 1.88 -2.52
C GLY A 12 12.79 0.66 -3.43
N THR A 13 12.51 -0.54 -2.88
CA THR A 13 12.27 -1.72 -3.71
C THR A 13 10.91 -1.63 -4.39
N GLU A 14 10.90 -2.00 -5.67
CA GLU A 14 9.71 -2.08 -6.49
C GLU A 14 9.08 -3.47 -6.41
N TRP A 15 7.76 -3.50 -6.35
CA TRP A 15 6.97 -4.71 -6.24
C TRP A 15 5.83 -4.70 -7.23
N TYR A 16 5.61 -5.86 -7.82
CA TYR A 16 4.63 -6.10 -8.87
C TYR A 16 3.67 -7.20 -8.42
N LEU A 17 2.37 -6.98 -8.60
CA LEU A 17 1.35 -8.00 -8.39
C LEU A 17 0.45 -8.05 -9.61
N ALA A 18 0.26 -9.24 -10.18
CA ALA A 18 -0.58 -9.41 -11.35
C ALA A 18 -2.06 -9.12 -11.03
N GLU A 19 -2.81 -8.58 -12.02
CA GLU A 19 -4.24 -8.22 -11.88
C GLU A 19 -5.11 -9.37 -11.35
N HIS A 20 -4.87 -10.60 -11.79
CA HIS A 20 -5.64 -11.77 -11.38
C HIS A 20 -5.35 -12.25 -9.94
N VAL A 21 -4.32 -11.68 -9.30
CA VAL A 21 -3.90 -12.00 -7.93
C VAL A 21 -4.26 -10.85 -6.97
N ASP A 22 -4.22 -9.61 -7.45
CA ASP A 22 -4.73 -8.43 -6.75
C ASP A 22 -6.23 -8.58 -6.48
N GLU A 23 -6.63 -8.52 -5.20
CA GLU A 23 -8.05 -8.67 -4.80
C GLU A 23 -8.95 -7.55 -5.34
N SER A 24 -8.38 -6.41 -5.76
CA SER A 24 -9.09 -5.32 -6.42
C SER A 24 -9.21 -5.50 -7.95
N GLY A 25 -8.37 -6.36 -8.54
CA GLY A 25 -8.35 -6.65 -9.97
C GLY A 25 -7.56 -5.66 -10.85
N PHE A 26 -6.87 -4.65 -10.28
CA PHE A 26 -6.15 -3.64 -11.05
C PHE A 26 -4.65 -3.91 -11.23
N GLY A 27 -4.11 -4.86 -10.47
CA GLY A 27 -2.68 -5.12 -10.42
C GLY A 27 -1.94 -4.07 -9.59
N VAL A 28 -0.73 -4.40 -9.17
CA VAL A 28 0.11 -3.52 -8.36
C VAL A 28 1.42 -3.28 -9.10
N GLU A 29 1.81 -2.02 -9.15
CA GLU A 29 3.16 -1.59 -9.48
C GLU A 29 3.52 -0.47 -8.50
N MET A 30 4.30 -0.82 -7.48
CA MET A 30 4.56 0.09 -6.37
C MET A 30 6.02 0.07 -5.94
N GLN A 31 6.49 1.20 -5.45
CA GLN A 31 7.77 1.29 -4.74
C GLN A 31 7.52 1.50 -3.24
N LEU A 32 8.19 0.70 -2.40
CA LEU A 32 8.12 0.85 -0.95
C LEU A 32 8.66 2.21 -0.50
N MET A 33 7.87 2.93 0.28
CA MET A 33 8.20 4.28 0.75
C MET A 33 9.23 4.24 1.88
N SER A 34 10.08 5.27 1.92
CA SER A 34 10.89 5.62 3.08
C SER A 34 10.05 6.25 4.18
N ALA A 35 10.56 6.26 5.42
CA ALA A 35 9.87 6.94 6.53
C ALA A 35 9.62 8.44 6.26
N ALA A 36 10.52 9.10 5.54
CA ALA A 36 10.35 10.51 5.16
C ALA A 36 9.20 10.69 4.16
N GLU A 37 9.07 9.80 3.18
CA GLU A 37 7.96 9.79 2.21
C GLU A 37 6.63 9.50 2.93
N VAL A 38 6.59 8.51 3.83
CA VAL A 38 5.40 8.21 4.64
C VAL A 38 4.93 9.44 5.44
N LEU A 39 5.86 10.14 6.11
CA LEU A 39 5.54 11.35 6.86
C LEU A 39 5.06 12.48 5.95
N ASN A 40 5.67 12.63 4.77
CA ASN A 40 5.25 13.63 3.80
C ASN A 40 3.85 13.33 3.27
N GLU A 41 3.57 12.08 2.91
CA GLU A 41 2.26 11.62 2.43
C GLU A 41 1.17 11.94 3.46
N CYS A 42 1.35 11.57 4.73
CA CYS A 42 0.36 11.85 5.78
C CYS A 42 0.15 13.36 6.05
N ARG A 43 1.15 14.21 5.83
CA ARG A 43 1.10 15.64 6.25
C ARG A 43 0.75 16.58 5.12
N ASN A 44 1.21 16.28 3.91
CA ASN A 44 1.31 17.25 2.82
C ASN A 44 0.65 16.78 1.51
N ALA A 45 0.15 15.54 1.43
CA ALA A 45 -0.41 14.98 0.20
C ALA A 45 -1.78 14.33 0.41
N MET A 46 -2.58 14.35 -0.65
CA MET A 46 -3.76 13.49 -0.78
C MET A 46 -3.35 12.21 -1.50
N PRO A 47 -3.88 11.04 -1.11
CA PRO A 47 -4.92 10.85 -0.10
C PRO A 47 -4.39 10.70 1.34
N GLY A 48 -3.08 10.77 1.57
CA GLY A 48 -2.46 10.54 2.87
C GLY A 48 -3.05 11.34 4.04
N GLN A 49 -3.36 12.62 3.84
CA GLN A 49 -3.97 13.47 4.87
C GLN A 49 -5.31 12.94 5.40
N VAL A 50 -6.10 12.27 4.55
CA VAL A 50 -7.37 11.64 4.93
C VAL A 50 -7.10 10.25 5.49
N ALA A 51 -6.42 9.40 4.73
CA ALA A 51 -6.20 7.99 5.10
C ALA A 51 -5.52 7.83 6.46
N CYS A 52 -4.53 8.68 6.79
CA CYS A 52 -3.84 8.60 8.08
C CYS A 52 -4.74 8.95 9.28
N ARG A 53 -5.82 9.74 9.10
CA ARG A 53 -6.82 10.01 10.17
C ARG A 53 -7.66 8.78 10.50
N PHE A 54 -7.84 7.88 9.55
CA PHE A 54 -8.51 6.60 9.71
C PHE A 54 -7.57 5.48 10.19
N GLY A 55 -6.33 5.84 10.55
CA GLY A 55 -5.33 4.90 11.06
C GLY A 55 -4.63 4.06 9.99
N PHE A 56 -4.73 4.45 8.71
CA PHE A 56 -4.03 3.77 7.63
C PHE A 56 -2.60 4.32 7.54
N ILE A 57 -1.64 3.46 7.24
CA ILE A 57 -0.21 3.84 7.20
C ILE A 57 0.26 3.80 5.74
N PRO A 58 0.74 4.92 5.15
CA PRO A 58 1.33 4.90 3.82
C PRO A 58 2.44 3.85 3.73
N PHE A 59 2.47 3.12 2.62
CA PHE A 59 3.33 1.96 2.47
C PHE A 59 4.09 1.95 1.15
N GLY A 60 3.39 2.19 0.04
CA GLY A 60 3.97 2.19 -1.30
C GLY A 60 3.43 3.33 -2.14
N LYS A 61 4.28 3.91 -2.98
CA LYS A 61 3.86 4.87 -4.00
C LYS A 61 3.57 4.14 -5.30
N CYS A 62 2.54 4.61 -6.01
CA CYS A 62 2.18 4.12 -7.34
C CYS A 62 3.23 4.50 -8.38
N LEU A 63 3.66 3.55 -9.20
CA LEU A 63 4.60 3.79 -10.31
C LEU A 63 3.90 3.92 -11.67
N VAL A 64 2.68 3.39 -11.82
CA VAL A 64 1.86 3.49 -13.06
C VAL A 64 1.28 4.89 -13.31
N GLY A 65 1.51 5.85 -12.41
CA GLY A 65 1.04 7.22 -12.55
C GLY A 65 -0.47 7.42 -12.37
N SER A 66 -1.21 6.47 -11.77
CA SER A 66 -2.63 6.67 -11.44
C SER A 66 -2.85 7.75 -10.38
N GLY A 67 -1.85 7.93 -9.51
CA GLY A 67 -1.93 8.84 -8.36
C GLY A 67 -2.51 8.20 -7.10
N ASP A 68 -2.74 6.88 -7.10
CA ASP A 68 -3.37 6.15 -5.98
C ASP A 68 -2.32 5.35 -5.18
N PRO A 69 -1.81 5.86 -4.05
CA PRO A 69 -0.83 5.15 -3.26
C PRO A 69 -1.42 3.98 -2.47
N TYR A 70 -0.52 3.15 -1.96
CA TYR A 70 -0.82 1.94 -1.22
C TYR A 70 -0.59 2.15 0.28
N PHE A 71 -1.49 1.63 1.11
CA PHE A 71 -1.51 1.81 2.56
C PHE A 71 -1.69 0.47 3.28
N LEU A 72 -1.17 0.39 4.50
CA LEU A 72 -1.49 -0.66 5.45
C LEU A 72 -2.73 -0.29 6.26
N LYS A 73 -3.75 -1.16 6.22
CA LYS A 73 -4.87 -1.15 7.17
C LYS A 73 -4.57 -2.13 8.29
N ILE A 74 -4.26 -1.63 9.47
CA ILE A 74 -3.94 -2.46 10.64
C ILE A 74 -5.22 -3.02 11.26
N HIS A 75 -5.21 -4.32 11.57
CA HIS A 75 -6.30 -5.02 12.24
C HIS A 75 -5.84 -5.49 13.62
N PRO A 76 -6.09 -4.70 14.70
CA PRO A 76 -5.56 -5.00 16.03
C PRO A 76 -5.98 -6.37 16.57
N ALA A 77 -7.22 -6.79 16.29
CA ALA A 77 -7.77 -8.05 16.77
C ALA A 77 -7.05 -9.29 16.20
N SER A 78 -6.54 -9.22 14.98
CA SER A 78 -5.90 -10.34 14.29
C SER A 78 -4.37 -10.20 14.20
N GLN A 79 -3.78 -9.14 14.77
CA GLN A 79 -2.36 -8.81 14.64
C GLN A 79 -1.84 -8.87 13.20
N SER A 80 -2.69 -8.50 12.24
CA SER A 80 -2.41 -8.55 10.80
C SER A 80 -2.66 -7.17 10.20
N ALA A 81 -2.12 -6.95 9.01
CA ALA A 81 -2.37 -5.76 8.21
C ALA A 81 -2.78 -6.19 6.81
N SER A 82 -3.81 -5.55 6.26
CA SER A 82 -4.13 -5.67 4.82
C SER A 82 -3.39 -4.59 4.05
N LEU A 83 -3.04 -4.89 2.80
CA LEU A 83 -2.59 -3.89 1.84
C LEU A 83 -3.80 -3.39 1.07
N VAL A 84 -3.96 -2.08 0.98
CA VAL A 84 -5.05 -1.43 0.25
C VAL A 84 -4.52 -0.35 -0.69
N ARG A 85 -5.22 -0.10 -1.79
CA ARG A 85 -5.03 1.06 -2.66
C ARG A 85 -6.05 2.12 -2.28
N VAL A 86 -5.61 3.37 -2.16
CA VAL A 86 -6.47 4.48 -1.77
C VAL A 86 -6.55 5.47 -2.94
N PRO A 87 -7.75 5.71 -3.50
CA PRO A 87 -7.93 6.68 -4.57
C PRO A 87 -7.43 8.09 -4.21
N HIS A 88 -6.78 8.77 -5.15
CA HIS A 88 -6.18 10.09 -4.96
C HIS A 88 -7.18 11.15 -4.45
N GLU A 89 -8.39 11.12 -4.99
CA GLU A 89 -9.45 12.09 -4.71
C GLU A 89 -10.42 11.62 -3.62
N ILE A 90 -10.00 10.70 -2.74
CA ILE A 90 -10.89 10.19 -1.68
C ILE A 90 -11.22 11.27 -0.64
N SER A 91 -12.49 11.34 -0.24
CA SER A 91 -12.94 12.14 0.90
C SER A 91 -13.12 11.29 2.17
N GLU A 92 -13.26 11.93 3.32
CA GLU A 92 -13.47 11.23 4.61
C GLU A 92 -14.72 10.34 4.58
N ASP A 93 -15.80 10.81 3.97
CA ASP A 93 -17.08 10.07 3.88
C ASP A 93 -16.99 8.83 2.96
N GLU A 94 -15.99 8.78 2.09
CA GLU A 94 -15.81 7.71 1.11
C GLU A 94 -14.80 6.63 1.54
N MET A 95 -14.08 6.85 2.64
CA MET A 95 -12.99 5.97 3.09
C MET A 95 -13.40 4.51 3.27
N GLU A 96 -14.63 4.24 3.69
CA GLU A 96 -15.10 2.85 3.85
C GLU A 96 -15.54 2.22 2.53
N ALA A 97 -16.00 3.03 1.58
CA ALA A 97 -16.66 2.55 0.37
C ALA A 97 -15.73 2.45 -0.85
N ARG A 98 -14.70 3.31 -0.93
CA ARG A 98 -13.85 3.45 -2.12
C ARG A 98 -12.42 2.93 -1.94
N VAL A 99 -12.02 2.54 -0.73
CA VAL A 99 -10.73 1.90 -0.52
C VAL A 99 -10.74 0.51 -1.15
N GLU A 100 -9.73 0.23 -1.97
CA GLU A 100 -9.63 -1.00 -2.73
C GLU A 100 -8.72 -1.98 -2.01
N LEU A 101 -9.24 -3.18 -1.72
CA LEU A 101 -8.45 -4.23 -1.08
C LEU A 101 -7.48 -4.84 -2.10
N VAL A 102 -6.18 -4.69 -1.87
CA VAL A 102 -5.15 -5.28 -2.73
C VAL A 102 -4.78 -6.68 -2.25
N SER A 103 -4.57 -6.81 -0.94
CA SER A 103 -4.30 -8.09 -0.31
C SER A 103 -4.81 -8.09 1.13
N ARG A 104 -5.60 -9.09 1.49
CA ARG A 104 -6.18 -9.28 2.83
C ARG A 104 -5.13 -9.40 3.94
N ALA A 105 -3.91 -9.82 3.62
CA ALA A 105 -2.82 -9.88 4.58
C ALA A 105 -1.47 -9.56 3.92
N LEU A 106 -0.67 -8.72 4.56
CA LEU A 106 0.60 -8.24 4.02
C LEU A 106 1.60 -9.37 3.70
N HIS A 107 1.60 -10.46 4.46
CA HIS A 107 2.45 -11.61 4.14
C HIS A 107 2.05 -12.30 2.83
N LEU A 108 0.75 -12.37 2.52
CA LEU A 108 0.27 -12.94 1.26
C LEU A 108 0.72 -12.09 0.06
N PHE A 109 0.68 -10.76 0.22
CA PHE A 109 1.27 -9.86 -0.78
C PHE A 109 2.72 -10.24 -1.07
N PHE A 110 3.58 -10.36 -0.04
CA PHE A 110 4.99 -10.70 -0.25
C PHE A 110 5.25 -12.13 -0.73
N GLU A 111 4.33 -13.07 -0.50
CA GLU A 111 4.42 -14.42 -1.04
C GLU A 111 4.11 -14.49 -2.55
N GLN A 112 3.31 -13.55 -3.04
CA GLN A 112 2.77 -13.57 -4.41
C GLN A 112 3.36 -12.48 -5.31
N ALA A 113 3.83 -11.38 -4.74
CA ALA A 113 4.40 -10.27 -5.47
C ALA A 113 5.82 -10.59 -5.95
N GLU A 114 6.14 -10.05 -7.11
CA GLU A 114 7.44 -10.16 -7.75
C GLU A 114 8.26 -8.88 -7.51
N LEU A 115 9.58 -9.02 -7.46
CA LEU A 115 10.51 -7.88 -7.38
C LEU A 115 10.76 -7.30 -8.78
N GLY A 116 10.83 -5.97 -8.86
CA GLY A 116 11.30 -5.22 -10.04
C GLY A 116 12.79 -5.27 -10.29
#